data_AF-A0A1X4HYS4-F1
#
_entry.id   AF-A0A1X4HYS4-F1
#
_cell.length_a   1.000
_cell.length_b   1.000
_cell.length_c   1.000
_cell.angle_alpha   90.00
_cell.angle_beta   90.00
_cell.angle_gamma   90.00
#
_symmetry.space_group_name_H-M   'P 1'
#
loop_
_entity.id
_entity.type
_entity.pdbx_description
1 polymer ?
#
loop_
_entity_poly.entity_id
_entity_poly.type
_entity_poly.pdbx_seq_one_letter_code
_entity_poly.pdbx_strand_id
1 'polypeptide(L)' 'WAAGSDGTVRNPQSGKCLDASGGTWNDGTPVHLWTCHTGPNQKWTLP' A
#
# COMPACT_ATOMS: atom_id res chain seq x y z
N TRP A 1 -6.97 -3.32 9.15
CA TRP A 1 -5.86 -2.59 8.51
C TRP A 1 -5.13 -1.80 9.57
N ALA A 2 -3.81 -1.71 9.47
CA ALA A 2 -2.99 -0.92 10.37
C ALA A 2 -2.30 0.19 9.57
N ALA A 3 -2.62 1.45 9.88
CA ALA A 3 -1.94 2.60 9.32
C ALA A 3 -0.58 2.76 10.00
N GLY A 4 0.50 2.78 9.22
CA GLY A 4 1.84 3.08 9.68
C GLY A 4 2.12 4.58 9.65
N SER A 5 2.95 5.06 10.57
CA SER A 5 3.49 6.43 10.54
C SER A 5 4.38 6.69 9.31
N ASP A 6 4.82 5.62 8.65
CA ASP A 6 5.56 5.63 7.38
C ASP A 6 4.64 5.81 6.16
N GLY A 7 3.32 6.00 6.35
CA GLY A 7 2.32 6.14 5.28
C GLY A 7 1.88 4.81 4.66
N THR A 8 2.36 3.66 5.15
CA THR A 8 1.91 2.35 4.69
C THR A 8 0.58 1.95 5.31
N VAL A 9 -0.21 1.14 4.60
CA VAL A 9 -1.42 0.51 5.13
C VAL A 9 -1.21 -1.00 5.14
N ARG A 10 -1.04 -1.58 6.33
CA ARG A 10 -0.65 -2.98 6.49
C ARG A 10 -1.84 -3.88 6.80
N ASN A 11 -1.88 -5.04 6.15
CA ASN A 11 -2.80 -6.11 6.49
C ASN A 11 -2.23 -6.89 7.70
N PRO A 12 -2.93 -6.94 8.85
CA PRO A 12 -2.39 -7.55 10.06
C PRO A 12 -2.31 -9.09 9.99
N GLN A 13 -3.04 -9.75 9.08
CA GLN A 13 -3.01 -11.20 8.95
C GLN A 13 -1.80 -11.67 8.11
N SER A 14 -1.46 -10.93 7.06
CA SER A 14 -0.37 -11.30 6.15
C SER A 14 0.93 -10.54 6.40
N GLY A 15 0.89 -9.43 7.14
CA GLY A 15 2.02 -8.51 7.31
C GLY A 15 2.38 -7.72 6.03
N LYS A 16 1.59 -7.84 4.96
CA LYS A 16 1.80 -7.17 3.66
C LYS A 16 1.19 -5.78 3.62
N CYS A 17 1.70 -4.93 2.73
CA CYS A 17 1.24 -3.57 2.52
C CYS A 17 0.23 -3.50 1.37
N LEU A 18 -0.72 -2.57 1.46
CA LEU A 18 -1.60 -2.15 0.38
C LEU A 18 -0.74 -1.46 -0.69
N ASP A 19 -0.77 -1.97 -1.92
CA ASP A 19 0.14 -1.60 -3.00
C ASP A 19 -0.62 -1.33 -4.30
N ALA A 20 -0.32 -0.20 -4.95
CA ALA A 20 -0.77 0.10 -6.30
C ALA A 20 0.10 -0.61 -7.34
N SER A 21 -0.50 -1.59 -8.02
CA SER A 21 0.19 -2.56 -8.87
C SER A 21 1.03 -1.89 -9.97
N GLY A 22 2.27 -2.36 -10.13
CA GLY A 22 3.18 -1.87 -11.17
C GLY A 22 3.79 -0.50 -10.87
N GLY A 23 3.56 0.07 -9.69
CA GLY A 23 4.14 1.35 -9.30
C GLY A 23 3.42 2.58 -9.89
N THR A 24 2.22 2.41 -10.46
CA THR A 24 1.44 3.49 -11.09
C THR A 24 0.30 3.96 -10.20
N TRP A 25 -0.18 5.18 -10.44
CA TRP A 25 -1.29 5.81 -9.70
C TRP A 25 -2.43 6.26 -10.61
N ASN A 26 -2.51 5.66 -11.80
CA ASN A 26 -3.55 6.00 -12.76
C ASN A 26 -4.90 5.42 -12.31
N ASP A 27 -5.99 6.08 -12.68
CA ASP A 27 -7.34 5.55 -12.46
C ASP A 27 -7.47 4.14 -13.06
N GLY A 28 -8.05 3.23 -12.28
CA GLY A 28 -8.15 1.82 -12.64
C GLY A 28 -6.90 0.98 -12.35
N THR A 29 -5.81 1.56 -11.80
CA THR A 29 -4.68 0.76 -11.32
C THR A 29 -5.15 -0.22 -10.24
N PRO A 30 -4.95 -1.53 -10.42
CA PRO A 30 -5.34 -2.52 -9.40
C PRO A 30 -4.54 -2.32 -8.11
N VAL A 31 -5.24 -2.49 -6.98
CA VAL A 31 -4.60 -2.50 -5.66
C VAL A 31 -4.52 -3.94 -5.16
N HIS A 32 -3.35 -4.33 -4.65
CA HIS A 32 -3.13 -5.68 -4.11
C HIS A 32 -2.35 -5.65 -2.79
N LEU A 33 -2.08 -6.84 -2.24
CA LEU A 33 -1.19 -7.02 -1.09
C LEU A 33 0.21 -7.42 -1.55
N TRP A 34 1.21 -6.59 -1.25
CA TRP A 34 2.60 -6.84 -1.61
C TRP A 34 3.53 -6.77 -0.40
N THR A 35 4.73 -7.34 -0.55
CA THR A 35 5.78 -7.18 0.46
C THR A 35 6.03 -5.68 0.69
N CYS A 36 6.05 -5.25 1.95
CA CYS A 36 6.23 -3.85 2.28
C CYS A 36 7.59 -3.32 1.82
N HIS A 37 7.61 -2.15 1.18
CA HIS A 37 8.82 -1.42 0.80
C HIS A 37 8.62 0.10 0.91
N THR A 38 9.64 0.88 0.59
CA THR A 38 9.62 2.35 0.72
C THR A 38 9.12 3.08 -0.52
N GLY A 39 8.61 2.33 -1.50
CA GLY A 39 8.15 2.87 -2.78
C GLY A 39 6.89 3.72 -2.60
N PRO A 40 6.70 4.76 -3.45
CA PRO A 40 5.57 5.66 -3.34
C PRO A 40 4.23 4.96 -3.55
N ASN A 41 4.18 3.87 -4.33
CA ASN A 41 2.99 3.04 -4.60
C ASN A 41 2.43 2.28 -3.38
N GLN A 42 3.09 2.37 -2.22
CA GLN A 42 2.58 1.86 -0.93
C GLN A 42 2.27 2.97 0.07
N LYS A 43 2.24 4.24 -0.36
CA LYS A 43 1.97 5.40 0.50
C LYS A 43 0.56 5.90 0.25
N TRP A 44 -0.25 5.92 1.30
CA TRP A 44 -1.66 6.27 1.23
C TRP A 44 -1.97 7.43 2.17
N THR A 45 -2.72 8.40 1.68
CA THR A 45 -3.37 9.41 2.51
C THR A 45 -4.71 8.86 2.97
N LEU A 46 -4.91 8.77 4.28
CA LEU A 46 -6.15 8.30 4.88
C LEU A 46 -7.07 9.49 5.25
N PRO A 47 -8.40 9.28 5.35
CA PRO A 47 -9.34 10.30 5.81
C PRO A 47 -9.06 10.79 7.23
#